data_AF-A0A3L6DKT0-F1
#
_entry.id   AF-A0A3L6DKT0-F1
#
_cell.length_a   1.000
_cell.length_b   1.000
_cell.length_c   1.000
_cell.angle_alpha   90.00
_cell.angle_beta   90.00
_cell.angle_gamma   90.00
#
_symmetry.space_group_name_H-M   'P 1'
#
loop_
_entity.id
_entity.type
_entity.pdbx_description
1 polymer ?
#
loop_
_entity_poly.entity_id
_entity_poly.type
_entity_poly.pdbx_seq_one_letter_code
_entity_poly.pdbx_strand_id
1 'polypeptide(L)'
;MAMVEGTKKKVIIDTDLGIDDAMAIFLALRSPELEVLGLTTTFGNVHTALATRNALHLLEAVGRTDIPVAEGSHLTIKVAIIVSLFMLPR
;
A
#
# COMPACT_ATOMS: atom_id res chain seq x y z
N MET A 1 15.11 -27.20 10.99
CA MET A 1 14.66 -25.79 10.99
C MET A 1 13.29 -25.78 11.62
N ALA A 2 13.16 -25.23 12.82
CA ALA A 2 11.92 -25.31 13.58
C ALA A 2 10.82 -24.53 12.87
N MET A 3 9.75 -25.23 12.51
CA MET A 3 8.49 -24.61 12.11
C MET A 3 7.89 -24.02 13.38
N VAL A 4 8.04 -22.71 13.58
CA VAL A 4 7.26 -22.01 14.60
C VAL A 4 5.83 -21.98 14.08
N GLU A 5 5.02 -22.93 14.52
CA GLU A 5 3.59 -23.01 14.24
C GLU A 5 2.85 -21.97 15.10
N GLY A 6 3.23 -20.70 14.92
CA GLY A 6 2.51 -19.54 15.40
C GLY A 6 1.52 -19.10 14.34
N THR A 7 0.33 -18.66 14.73
CA THR A 7 -0.65 -18.08 13.81
C THR A 7 0.01 -16.96 13.00
N LYS A 8 0.07 -17.11 11.67
CA LYS A 8 0.60 -16.07 10.79
C LYS A 8 -0.09 -14.74 11.06
N LYS A 9 0.70 -13.68 11.14
CA LYS A 9 0.15 -12.34 11.31
C LYS A 9 -0.47 -11.90 9.99
N LYS A 10 -1.78 -11.69 10.01
CA LYS A 10 -2.54 -11.19 8.87
C LYS A 10 -2.25 -9.71 8.65
N VAL A 11 -1.92 -9.35 7.42
CA VAL A 11 -1.55 -7.97 7.04
C VAL A 11 -2.22 -7.55 5.74
N ILE A 12 -2.60 -6.27 5.69
CA ILE A 12 -2.93 -5.55 4.45
C ILE A 12 -1.83 -4.50 4.28
N ILE A 13 -1.32 -4.36 3.06
CA ILE A 13 -0.23 -3.42 2.76
C ILE A 13 -0.81 -2.24 1.99
N ASP A 14 -0.73 -1.03 2.57
CA ASP A 14 -1.10 0.23 1.92
C ASP A 14 0.17 0.95 1.45
N THR A 15 0.26 1.28 0.16
CA THR A 15 1.53 1.70 -0.45
C THR A 15 1.32 2.52 -1.74
N ASP A 16 2.28 3.39 -2.08
CA ASP A 16 2.29 4.15 -3.33
C ASP A 16 3.21 3.57 -4.41
N LEU A 17 3.78 2.39 -4.14
CA LEU A 17 4.57 1.55 -5.04
C LEU A 17 5.82 2.18 -5.67
N GLY A 18 6.72 2.63 -4.82
CA GLY A 18 8.14 2.81 -5.12
C GLY A 18 8.94 1.51 -5.25
N ILE A 19 10.24 1.63 -5.55
CA ILE A 19 11.16 0.48 -5.66
C ILE A 19 11.34 -0.20 -4.30
N ASP A 20 11.43 0.60 -3.24
CA ASP A 20 11.52 0.16 -1.85
C ASP A 20 10.26 -0.56 -1.39
N ASP A 21 9.07 -0.09 -1.77
CA ASP A 21 7.80 -0.79 -1.52
C ASP A 21 7.76 -2.16 -2.19
N ALA A 22 8.20 -2.25 -3.45
CA ALA A 22 8.25 -3.51 -4.17
C ALA A 22 9.15 -4.54 -3.46
N MET A 23 10.29 -4.10 -2.92
CA MET A 23 11.17 -4.95 -2.10
C MET A 23 10.51 -5.37 -0.79
N ALA A 24 9.78 -4.46 -0.12
CA ALA A 24 9.07 -4.74 1.12
C ALA A 24 7.94 -5.76 0.91
N ILE A 25 7.14 -5.60 -0.15
CA ILE A 25 6.08 -6.54 -0.55
C ILE A 25 6.70 -7.91 -0.83
N PHE A 26 7.80 -7.97 -1.57
CA PHE A 26 8.47 -9.23 -1.88
C PHE A 26 8.97 -9.97 -0.63
N LEU A 27 9.55 -9.23 0.32
CA LEU A 27 9.94 -9.77 1.62
C LEU A 27 8.72 -10.27 2.40
N ALA A 28 7.63 -9.50 2.42
CA ALA A 28 6.40 -9.86 3.11
C ALA A 28 5.77 -11.14 2.55
N LEU A 29 5.74 -11.30 1.22
CA LEU A 29 5.22 -12.49 0.56
C LEU A 29 6.04 -13.75 0.83
N ARG A 30 7.33 -13.60 1.15
CA ARG A 30 8.25 -14.71 1.48
C ARG A 30 8.36 -14.97 2.97
N SER A 31 7.84 -14.09 3.82
CA SER A 31 7.92 -14.26 5.26
C SER A 31 7.00 -15.40 5.71
N PRO A 32 7.52 -16.41 6.44
CA PRO A 32 6.67 -17.46 7.01
C PRO A 32 5.77 -16.93 8.14
N GLU A 33 6.09 -15.76 8.70
CA GLU A 33 5.37 -15.13 9.80
C GLU A 33 4.16 -14.31 9.34
N LEU A 34 4.07 -13.99 8.04
CA LEU A 34 3.05 -13.10 7.49
C LEU A 34 2.08 -13.83 6.57
N GLU A 35 0.82 -13.40 6.64
CA GLU A 35 -0.24 -13.74 5.69
C GLU A 35 -0.74 -12.44 5.06
N VAL A 36 -0.27 -12.15 3.85
CA VAL A 36 -0.70 -10.97 3.08
C VAL A 36 -2.09 -11.22 2.53
N LEU A 37 -3.07 -10.47 3.03
CA LEU A 37 -4.48 -10.60 2.64
C LEU A 37 -4.86 -9.78 1.41
N GLY A 38 -4.11 -8.71 1.13
CA GLY A 38 -4.44 -7.76 0.08
C GLY A 38 -3.48 -6.57 0.07
N LEU A 39 -3.46 -5.86 -1.05
CA LEU A 39 -2.76 -4.59 -1.21
C LEU A 39 -3.79 -3.49 -1.46
N THR A 40 -3.57 -2.32 -0.86
CA THR A 40 -4.24 -1.08 -1.24
C THR A 40 -3.19 -0.11 -1.78
N THR A 41 -3.55 0.67 -2.80
CA THR A 41 -2.60 1.61 -3.41
C THR A 41 -3.04 3.05 -3.23
N THR A 42 -2.11 3.92 -2.88
CA THR A 42 -2.32 5.37 -2.72
C THR A 42 -1.37 6.17 -3.62
N PHE A 43 -1.45 7.50 -3.57
CA PHE A 43 -0.54 8.40 -4.28
C PHE A 43 0.62 8.87 -3.38
N GLY A 44 1.77 9.10 -4.00
CA GLY A 44 2.96 9.66 -3.35
C GLY A 44 4.15 9.66 -4.33
N ASN A 45 4.91 8.56 -4.36
CA ASN A 45 5.98 8.29 -5.34
C ASN A 45 5.47 8.34 -6.78
N VAL A 46 4.30 7.75 -7.02
CA VAL A 46 3.59 7.83 -8.29
C VAL A 46 2.11 8.16 -8.08
N HIS A 47 1.38 8.42 -9.16
CA HIS A 47 -0.07 8.56 -9.12
C HIS A 47 -0.75 7.22 -8.81
N THR A 48 -1.88 7.26 -8.09
CA THR A 48 -2.61 6.07 -7.61
C THR A 48 -2.82 5.02 -8.69
N ALA A 49 -3.31 5.40 -9.87
CA ALA A 49 -3.55 4.46 -10.97
C ALA A 49 -2.26 3.75 -11.45
N LEU A 50 -1.13 4.45 -11.42
CA LEU A 50 0.17 3.86 -11.75
C LEU A 50 0.65 2.94 -10.61
N ALA A 51 0.45 3.32 -9.35
CA ALA A 51 0.72 2.46 -8.20
C ALA A 51 -0.10 1.16 -8.28
N THR A 52 -1.41 1.24 -8.56
CA THR A 52 -2.29 0.08 -8.72
C THR A 52 -1.81 -0.84 -9.84
N ARG A 53 -1.49 -0.27 -11.01
CA ARG A 53 -0.96 -1.04 -12.14
C ARG A 53 0.36 -1.73 -11.80
N ASN A 54 1.27 -1.03 -11.14
CA ASN A 54 2.54 -1.58 -10.71
C ASN A 54 2.35 -2.71 -9.69
N ALA A 55 1.33 -2.63 -8.82
CA ALA A 55 1.06 -3.63 -7.79
C ALA A 55 0.55 -4.92 -8.41
N LEU A 56 -0.36 -4.79 -9.37
CA LEU A 56 -0.82 -5.91 -10.18
C LEU A 56 0.33 -6.57 -10.94
N HIS A 57 1.17 -5.79 -11.62
CA HIS A 57 2.34 -6.32 -12.34
C HIS A 57 3.34 -7.02 -11.40
N LEU A 58 3.58 -6.47 -10.21
CA LEU A 58 4.45 -7.08 -9.21
C LEU A 58 3.90 -8.44 -8.77
N LEU A 59 2.60 -8.52 -8.46
CA LEU A 59 1.93 -9.76 -8.04
C LEU A 59 1.90 -10.80 -9.17
N GLU A 60 1.69 -10.39 -10.41
CA GLU A 60 1.82 -11.25 -11.59
C GLU A 60 3.24 -11.80 -11.72
N ALA A 61 4.26 -10.95 -11.60
CA ALA A 61 5.66 -11.34 -11.74
C ALA A 61 6.12 -12.35 -10.68
N VAL A 62 5.52 -12.34 -9.49
CA VAL A 62 5.83 -13.27 -8.39
C VAL A 62 4.82 -14.42 -8.28
N GLY A 63 3.86 -14.52 -9.21
CA GLY A 63 2.88 -15.60 -9.26
C GLY A 63 1.87 -15.59 -8.11
N ARG A 64 1.56 -14.43 -7.54
CA ARG A 64 0.62 -14.24 -6.42
C ARG A 64 -0.62 -13.43 -6.81
N THR A 65 -1.20 -13.77 -7.96
CA THR A 65 -2.44 -13.16 -8.47
C THR A 65 -3.68 -13.52 -7.65
N ASP A 66 -3.53 -14.38 -6.64
CA ASP A 66 -4.56 -14.68 -5.62
C ASP A 66 -4.80 -13.52 -4.65
N ILE A 67 -3.84 -12.61 -4.52
CA ILE A 67 -3.92 -11.48 -3.59
C ILE A 67 -4.67 -10.33 -4.27
N PRO A 68 -5.80 -9.85 -3.70
CA PRO A 68 -6.54 -8.73 -4.26
C PRO A 68 -5.76 -7.42 -4.12
N VAL A 69 -5.89 -6.55 -5.13
CA VAL A 69 -5.41 -5.17 -5.12
C VAL A 69 -6.61 -4.24 -5.24
N ALA A 70 -6.73 -3.28 -4.33
CA ALA A 70 -7.75 -2.25 -4.37
C ALA A 70 -7.12 -0.86 -4.57
N GLU A 71 -7.60 -0.14 -5.57
CA GLU A 71 -7.20 1.25 -5.81
C GLU A 71 -7.78 2.17 -4.73
N GLY A 72 -6.92 2.96 -4.10
CA GLY A 72 -7.28 3.90 -3.04
C GLY A 72 -7.63 5.30 -3.55
N SER A 73 -7.55 6.28 -2.65
CA SER A 73 -7.86 7.67 -3.01
C SER A 73 -6.83 8.24 -4.00
N HIS A 74 -7.29 9.14 -4.87
CA HIS A 74 -6.43 9.96 -5.75
C HIS A 74 -6.07 11.31 -5.14
N LEU A 75 -6.68 11.66 -4.01
CA LEU A 75 -6.59 12.98 -3.41
C LEU A 75 -6.37 12.87 -1.91
N THR A 76 -5.64 13.84 -1.36
CA THR A 76 -5.51 14.01 0.09
C THR A 76 -6.88 14.32 0.68
N ILE A 77 -7.18 13.74 1.85
CA ILE A 77 -8.36 14.10 2.62
C ILE A 77 -8.23 15.58 3.01
N LYS A 78 -9.09 16.43 2.46
CA LYS A 78 -9.21 17.82 2.88
C LYS A 78 -10.10 17.87 4.12
N VAL A 79 -9.49 17.85 5.30
CA VAL A 79 -10.16 18.38 6.49
C VAL A 79 -10.15 19.90 6.34
N ALA A 80 -11.32 20.53 6.45
CA ALA A 80 -11.40 21.99 6.52
C ALA A 80 -10.66 22.46 7.78
N ILE A 81 -9.37 22.77 7.65
CA ILE A 81 -8.69 23.59 8.64
C ILE A 81 -9.24 24.99 8.39
N ILE A 82 -10.25 25.40 9.17
CA ILE A 82 -10.58 26.82 9.32
C ILE A 82 -9.38 27.44 10.02
N VAL A 83 -8.36 27.79 9.24
CA VAL A 83 -7.44 28.84 9.65
C VAL A 83 -8.27 30.10 9.46
N SER A 84 -8.77 30.66 10.57
CA SER A 84 -9.40 31.98 10.55
C SER A 84 -8.37 32.97 10.00
N LEU A 85 -8.44 33.22 8.69
CA LEU A 85 -7.62 34.19 8.01
C LEU A 85 -8.07 35.58 8.47
N PHE A 86 -7.45 36.09 9.53
CA PHE A 86 -7.40 37.52 9.82
C PHE A 86 -6.54 38.19 8.73
N MET A 87 -7.11 38.30 7.54
CA MET A 87 -6.61 39.16 6.48
C MET A 87 -7.83 39.86 5.87
N LEU A 88 -8.43 40.76 6.67
CA LEU A 88 -9.26 41.82 6.13
C LEU A 88 -8.35 42.99 5.78
N PRO A 89 -8.49 43.59 4.59
CA PRO A 89 -7.75 44.80 4.24
C PRO A 89 -8.32 45.99 5.02
N ARG A 90 -7.45 46.71 5.71
CA ARG A 90 -7.60 48.16 5.92
C ARG A 90 -6.28 48.82 5.61
#